data_AF-A0A8J3KAN9-F1
#
_entry.id   AF-A0A8J3KAN9-F1
#
_cell.length_a   1.000
_cell.length_b   1.000
_cell.length_c   1.000
_cell.angle_alpha   90.00
_cell.angle_beta   90.00
_cell.angle_gamma   90.00
#
_symmetry.space_group_name_H-M   'P 1'
#
loop_
_entity.id
_entity.type
_entity.pdbx_description
1 polymer ?
#
loop_
_entity_poly.entity_id
_entity_poly.type
_entity_poly.pdbx_seq_one_letter_code
_entity_poly.pdbx_strand_id
1 'polypeptide(L)'
;METLKMFSRTGLVGVVGLALLLIGISEEFSVGIASVRIPENGPWRLVLGATGVALVFIALVRLAITAYRRSVSPPPEFLALIDSPQHAFGHVAKDVTRLSILARTAVNLVTGYSDVLRRLIHEGCEIRILLVDPACAAARHLYADNYARFHRNLFQTATFLRELNDTVNADGSGRAVTIRLIKHDPPFSLLYVEKADDTRSLLDVQLTLTRTLVGRGRPVFRLARVNPWYDAFREEFDVTWSQHAEPVTPAELLARLNETI
;
A
#
# COMPACT_ATOMS: atom_id res chain seq x y z
N MET A 1 19.18 -23.56 -8.30
CA MET A 1 18.92 -22.97 -9.65
C MET A 1 18.24 -21.59 -9.59
N GLU A 2 17.70 -21.15 -8.44
CA GLU A 2 17.09 -19.81 -8.27
C GLU A 2 18.09 -18.68 -8.02
N THR A 3 19.27 -18.97 -7.46
CA THR A 3 20.33 -17.98 -7.21
C THR A 3 20.88 -17.34 -8.49
N LEU A 4 20.82 -18.04 -9.63
CA LEU A 4 21.20 -17.48 -10.94
C LEU A 4 20.14 -16.53 -11.53
N LYS A 5 18.85 -16.70 -11.17
CA LYS A 5 17.78 -15.81 -11.65
C LYS A 5 17.82 -14.43 -10.99
N MET A 6 18.57 -14.29 -9.90
CA MET A 6 18.69 -13.05 -9.14
C MET A 6 19.83 -12.14 -9.64
N PHE A 7 20.68 -12.62 -10.55
CA PHE A 7 21.66 -11.76 -11.22
C PHE A 7 20.95 -10.84 -12.21
N SER A 8 20.56 -9.66 -11.72
CA SER A 8 20.05 -8.59 -12.59
C SER A 8 21.03 -8.34 -13.74
N ARG A 9 20.53 -7.93 -14.90
CA ARG A 9 21.36 -7.57 -16.07
C ARG A 9 22.49 -6.59 -15.69
N THR A 10 22.27 -5.72 -14.71
CA THR A 10 23.28 -4.80 -14.15
C THR A 10 24.42 -5.52 -13.43
N GLY A 11 24.11 -6.57 -12.66
CA GLY A 11 25.12 -7.38 -11.96
C GLY A 11 26.03 -8.12 -12.95
N LEU A 12 25.47 -8.67 -14.02
CA LEU A 12 26.25 -9.35 -15.07
C LEU A 12 27.21 -8.38 -15.77
N VAL A 13 26.74 -7.17 -16.11
CA VAL A 13 27.59 -6.13 -16.71
C VAL A 13 28.75 -5.75 -15.78
N GLY A 14 28.49 -5.63 -14.47
CA GLY A 14 29.53 -5.37 -13.48
C GLY A 14 30.57 -6.49 -13.39
N VAL A 15 30.13 -7.76 -13.38
CA VAL A 15 31.04 -8.93 -13.34
C VAL A 15 31.89 -9.03 -14.60
N VAL A 16 31.30 -8.83 -15.79
CA VAL A 16 32.04 -8.82 -17.05
C VAL A 16 33.04 -7.66 -17.09
N GLY A 17 32.63 -6.47 -16.66
CA GLY A 17 33.52 -5.32 -16.55
C GLY A 17 34.71 -5.58 -15.64
N LEU A 18 34.46 -6.18 -14.47
CA LEU A 18 35.52 -6.54 -13.52
C LEU A 18 36.47 -7.60 -14.10
N ALA A 19 35.95 -8.62 -14.79
CA ALA A 19 36.79 -9.63 -15.43
C ALA A 19 37.69 -9.03 -16.52
N LEU A 20 37.16 -8.14 -17.37
CA LEU A 20 37.95 -7.44 -18.40
C LEU A 20 39.01 -6.53 -17.79
N LEU A 21 38.67 -5.84 -16.68
CA LEU A 21 39.62 -5.02 -15.94
C LEU A 21 40.76 -5.86 -15.38
N LEU A 22 40.45 -6.99 -14.74
CA LEU A 22 41.43 -7.92 -14.18
C LEU A 22 42.35 -8.50 -15.28
N ILE A 23 41.79 -8.92 -16.42
CA ILE A 23 42.56 -9.39 -17.58
C ILE A 23 43.45 -8.26 -18.15
N GLY A 24 42.96 -7.02 -18.17
CA GLY A 24 43.73 -5.88 -18.64
C GLY A 24 44.97 -5.59 -17.80
N ILE A 25 44.88 -5.79 -16.48
CA ILE A 25 45.96 -5.47 -15.52
C ILE A 25 46.82 -6.68 -15.11
N SER A 26 46.36 -7.91 -15.30
CA SER A 26 47.08 -9.12 -14.86
C SER A 26 47.94 -9.71 -15.97
N GLU A 27 49.09 -10.26 -15.58
CA GLU A 27 49.97 -11.02 -16.49
C GLU A 27 49.47 -12.48 -16.67
N GLU A 28 48.78 -12.99 -15.65
CA GLU A 28 48.12 -14.28 -15.66
C GLU A 28 46.70 -14.11 -15.10
N PHE A 29 45.73 -14.80 -15.72
CA PHE A 29 44.36 -14.82 -15.25
C PHE A 29 43.90 -16.28 -15.10
N SER A 30 43.55 -16.67 -13.88
CA SER A 30 43.12 -18.02 -13.55
C SER A 30 41.67 -18.02 -13.05
N VAL A 31 40.83 -18.87 -13.64
CA VAL A 31 39.46 -19.13 -13.16
C VAL A 31 39.31 -20.63 -12.96
N GLY A 32 39.30 -21.05 -11.70
CA GLY A 32 39.29 -22.47 -11.35
C GLY A 32 40.56 -23.17 -11.81
N ILE A 33 40.41 -24.26 -12.57
CA ILE A 33 41.52 -25.07 -13.11
C ILE A 33 42.10 -24.53 -14.44
N ALA A 34 41.49 -23.51 -15.04
CA ALA A 34 41.97 -22.92 -16.28
C ALA A 34 42.84 -21.69 -15.98
N SER A 35 44.09 -21.71 -16.43
CA SER A 35 44.96 -20.54 -16.48
C SER A 35 45.16 -20.10 -17.93
N VAL A 36 45.03 -18.80 -18.18
CA VAL A 36 45.34 -18.19 -19.47
C VAL A 36 46.50 -17.24 -19.26
N ARG A 37 47.61 -17.52 -19.94
CA ARG A 37 48.77 -16.64 -19.96
C ARG A 37 48.52 -15.51 -20.94
N ILE A 38 48.60 -14.27 -20.47
CA ILE A 38 48.29 -13.08 -21.24
C ILE A 38 49.60 -12.55 -21.85
N PRO A 39 49.72 -12.41 -23.17
CA PRO A 39 50.91 -11.85 -23.82
C PRO A 39 51.30 -10.49 -23.22
N GLU A 40 52.58 -10.33 -22.83
CA GLU A 40 52.98 -9.27 -21.89
C GLU A 40 52.75 -7.83 -22.39
N ASN A 41 52.76 -7.54 -23.70
CA ASN A 41 52.89 -6.14 -24.17
C ASN A 41 52.07 -5.79 -25.42
N GLY A 42 50.77 -6.09 -25.42
CA GLY A 42 49.88 -5.67 -26.51
C GLY A 42 49.03 -4.44 -26.17
N PRO A 43 48.80 -3.51 -27.12
CA PRO A 43 47.90 -2.35 -26.91
C PRO A 43 46.47 -2.76 -26.54
N TRP A 44 46.09 -4.01 -26.84
CA TRP A 44 44.81 -4.59 -26.44
C TRP A 44 44.62 -4.67 -24.91
N ARG A 45 45.69 -4.77 -24.09
CA ARG A 45 45.56 -4.78 -22.62
C ARG A 45 45.00 -3.47 -22.09
N LEU A 46 45.46 -2.34 -22.64
CA LEU A 46 44.94 -1.01 -22.33
C LEU A 46 43.47 -0.89 -22.76
N VAL A 47 43.12 -1.40 -23.94
CA VAL A 47 41.74 -1.39 -24.45
C VAL A 47 40.82 -2.22 -23.54
N LEU A 48 41.23 -3.43 -23.14
CA LEU A 48 40.44 -4.27 -22.24
C LEU A 48 40.32 -3.66 -20.84
N GLY A 49 41.40 -3.12 -20.29
CA GLY A 49 41.38 -2.42 -19.00
C GLY A 49 40.43 -1.23 -19.02
N ALA A 50 40.55 -0.35 -20.02
CA ALA A 50 39.67 0.80 -20.18
C ALA A 50 38.20 0.41 -20.37
N THR A 51 37.94 -0.63 -21.18
CA THR A 51 36.59 -1.17 -21.38
C THR A 51 36.03 -1.75 -20.09
N GLY A 52 36.85 -2.46 -19.30
CA GLY A 52 36.48 -2.99 -18.00
C GLY A 52 36.08 -1.89 -17.02
N VAL A 53 36.89 -0.84 -16.89
CA VAL A 53 36.56 0.35 -16.08
C VAL A 53 35.23 0.97 -16.50
N ALA A 54 35.02 1.18 -17.80
CA ALA A 54 33.79 1.78 -18.31
C ALA A 54 32.55 0.94 -17.97
N LEU A 55 32.62 -0.38 -18.10
CA LEU A 55 31.51 -1.28 -17.76
C LEU A 55 31.22 -1.31 -16.26
N VAL A 56 32.25 -1.33 -15.41
CA VAL A 56 32.08 -1.24 -13.94
C VAL A 56 31.44 0.08 -13.57
N PHE A 57 31.90 1.19 -14.15
CA PHE A 57 31.32 2.51 -13.91
C PHE A 57 29.85 2.58 -14.32
N ILE A 58 29.49 2.05 -15.50
CA ILE A 58 28.09 1.97 -15.96
C ILE A 58 27.24 1.13 -14.99
N ALA A 59 27.76 0.00 -14.50
CA ALA A 59 27.06 -0.85 -13.54
C ALA A 59 26.81 -0.12 -12.22
N LEU A 60 27.82 0.61 -11.69
CA LEU A 60 27.72 1.41 -10.48
C LEU A 60 26.72 2.57 -10.63
N VAL A 61 26.80 3.32 -11.73
CA VAL A 61 25.86 4.41 -12.03
C VAL A 61 24.43 3.87 -12.12
N ARG A 62 24.20 2.75 -12.81
CA ARG A 62 22.86 2.13 -12.88
C ARG A 62 22.38 1.64 -11.53
N LEU A 63 23.26 1.08 -10.71
CA LEU A 63 22.93 0.65 -9.36
C LEU A 63 22.55 1.85 -8.49
N ALA A 64 23.33 2.93 -8.55
CA ALA A 64 23.06 4.18 -7.85
C ALA A 64 21.74 4.81 -8.30
N ILE A 65 21.45 4.87 -9.61
CA ILE A 65 20.16 5.33 -10.15
C ILE A 65 19.02 4.43 -9.66
N THR A 66 19.22 3.12 -9.63
CA THR A 66 18.18 2.19 -9.16
C THR A 66 17.93 2.33 -7.66
N ALA A 67 18.99 2.49 -6.86
CA ALA A 67 18.89 2.77 -5.43
C ALA A 67 18.21 4.12 -5.18
N TYR A 68 18.59 5.16 -5.93
CA TYR A 68 17.98 6.48 -5.88
C TYR A 68 16.50 6.44 -6.28
N ARG A 69 16.13 5.72 -7.34
CA ARG A 69 14.73 5.51 -7.74
C ARG A 69 13.93 4.68 -6.73
N ARG A 70 14.58 3.84 -5.94
CA ARG A 70 13.92 3.12 -4.83
C ARG A 70 13.75 4.02 -3.60
N SER A 71 14.67 4.95 -3.36
CA SER A 71 14.56 5.92 -2.26
C SER A 71 13.60 7.06 -2.58
N VAL A 72 13.55 7.49 -3.84
CA VAL A 72 12.58 8.46 -4.33
C VAL A 72 11.32 7.70 -4.68
N SER A 73 10.36 7.65 -3.76
CA SER A 73 9.01 7.22 -4.10
C SER A 73 8.53 8.11 -5.24
N PRO A 74 8.13 7.55 -6.41
CA PRO A 74 7.53 8.37 -7.45
C PRO A 74 6.40 9.18 -6.83
N PRO A 75 6.17 10.43 -7.26
CA PRO A 75 5.00 11.16 -6.80
C PRO A 75 3.79 10.25 -7.00
N PRO A 76 2.91 10.11 -5.99
CA PRO A 76 1.81 9.16 -6.11
C PRO A 76 1.07 9.45 -7.39
N GLU A 77 0.95 8.44 -8.25
CA GLU A 77 0.13 8.54 -9.44
C GLU A 77 -1.26 8.96 -8.99
N PHE A 78 -1.70 10.13 -9.46
CA PHE A 78 -2.98 10.70 -9.05
C PHE A 78 -4.12 9.71 -9.28
N LEU A 79 -4.02 8.90 -10.34
CA LEU A 79 -4.95 7.83 -10.64
C LEU A 79 -4.24 6.48 -10.49
N ALA A 80 -4.77 5.63 -9.63
CA ALA A 80 -4.24 4.29 -9.37
C ALA A 80 -5.36 3.24 -9.44
N LEU A 81 -4.97 1.96 -9.57
CA LEU A 81 -5.87 0.83 -9.33
C LEU A 81 -5.69 0.35 -7.90
N ILE A 82 -6.80 0.07 -7.21
CA ILE A 82 -6.82 -0.30 -5.79
C ILE A 82 -5.91 -1.50 -5.44
N ASP A 83 -5.75 -2.45 -6.37
CA ASP A 83 -4.95 -3.67 -6.18
C ASP A 83 -3.61 -3.64 -6.93
N SER A 84 -3.13 -2.48 -7.38
CA SER A 84 -1.77 -2.40 -7.94
C SER A 84 -0.76 -2.80 -6.86
N PRO A 85 0.21 -3.71 -7.13
CA PRO A 85 1.18 -4.17 -6.14
C PRO A 85 1.97 -3.04 -5.47
N GLN A 86 2.22 -1.96 -6.22
CA GLN A 86 2.93 -0.76 -5.74
C GLN A 86 2.07 0.08 -4.78
N HIS A 87 0.77 -0.22 -4.71
CA HIS A 87 -0.24 0.55 -4.01
C HIS A 87 -1.05 -0.28 -3.02
N ALA A 88 -0.70 -1.56 -2.87
CA ALA A 88 -1.31 -2.46 -1.92
C ALA A 88 -1.27 -1.84 -0.52
N PHE A 89 -2.40 -1.91 0.18
CA PHE A 89 -2.58 -1.27 1.47
C PHE A 89 -1.48 -1.62 2.47
N GLY A 90 -0.95 -2.84 2.45
CA GLY A 90 0.15 -3.27 3.31
C GLY A 90 1.45 -2.45 3.19
N HIS A 91 1.75 -1.88 2.01
CA HIS A 91 2.92 -1.01 1.83
C HIS A 91 2.65 0.41 2.33
N VAL A 92 1.43 0.90 2.11
CA VAL A 92 0.98 2.22 2.55
C VAL A 92 0.89 2.27 4.07
N ALA A 93 0.42 1.18 4.68
CA ALA A 93 0.19 0.99 6.12
C ALA A 93 1.46 0.82 6.96
N LYS A 94 2.59 1.41 6.54
CA LYS A 94 3.81 1.50 7.33
C LYS A 94 3.88 2.82 8.08
N ASP A 95 4.25 2.76 9.35
CA ASP A 95 4.42 3.91 10.26
C ASP A 95 3.16 4.77 10.38
N VAL A 96 1.99 4.12 10.36
CA VAL A 96 0.70 4.81 10.44
C VAL A 96 0.35 5.09 11.89
N THR A 97 -0.03 6.34 12.15
CA THR A 97 -0.46 6.81 13.47
C THR A 97 -1.98 6.82 13.59
N ARG A 98 -2.68 7.14 12.51
CA ARG A 98 -4.13 7.03 12.41
C ARG A 98 -4.55 6.53 11.03
N LEU A 99 -5.52 5.62 11.04
CA LEU A 99 -6.20 5.12 9.87
C LEU A 99 -7.67 5.53 9.93
N SER A 100 -8.13 6.34 8.99
CA SER A 100 -9.53 6.73 8.91
C SER A 100 -10.18 6.19 7.64
N ILE A 101 -11.34 5.53 7.78
CA ILE A 101 -12.01 4.81 6.70
C ILE A 101 -13.42 5.35 6.56
N LEU A 102 -13.82 5.79 5.37
CA LEU A 102 -15.20 6.03 4.98
C LEU A 102 -15.58 5.03 3.91
N ALA A 103 -16.54 4.17 4.19
CA ALA A 103 -17.01 3.19 3.22
C ALA A 103 -18.46 2.80 3.49
N ARG A 104 -19.14 2.30 2.47
CA ARG A 104 -20.49 1.74 2.63
C ARG A 104 -20.51 0.57 3.61
N THR A 105 -19.55 -0.36 3.45
CA THR A 105 -19.43 -1.56 4.31
C THR A 105 -18.00 -1.88 4.74
N ALA A 106 -16.96 -1.33 4.11
CA ALA A 106 -15.54 -1.65 4.35
C ALA A 106 -15.11 -3.13 4.24
N VAL A 107 -16.00 -4.05 3.83
CA VAL A 107 -15.75 -5.51 3.87
C VAL A 107 -14.47 -5.94 3.15
N ASN A 108 -14.16 -5.36 1.99
CA ASN A 108 -12.99 -5.76 1.21
C ASN A 108 -11.68 -5.37 1.92
N LEU A 109 -11.66 -4.20 2.56
CA LEU A 109 -10.49 -3.72 3.30
C LEU A 109 -10.29 -4.59 4.55
N VAL A 110 -11.37 -4.80 5.29
CA VAL A 110 -11.36 -5.52 6.55
C VAL A 110 -10.98 -7.00 6.37
N THR A 111 -11.58 -7.69 5.40
CA THR A 111 -11.30 -9.10 5.15
C THR A 111 -9.99 -9.32 4.40
N GLY A 112 -9.65 -8.45 3.44
CA GLY A 112 -8.44 -8.58 2.63
C GLY A 112 -7.15 -8.19 3.35
N TYR A 113 -7.25 -7.36 4.40
CA TYR A 113 -6.09 -6.81 5.11
C TYR A 113 -6.21 -6.94 6.63
N SER A 114 -6.89 -7.98 7.10
CA SER A 114 -7.10 -8.27 8.53
C SER A 114 -5.81 -8.28 9.34
N ASP A 115 -4.76 -8.94 8.84
CA ASP A 115 -3.46 -9.02 9.52
C ASP A 115 -2.75 -7.67 9.60
N VAL A 116 -2.93 -6.83 8.58
CA VAL A 116 -2.38 -5.46 8.59
C VAL A 116 -3.11 -4.62 9.63
N LEU A 117 -4.44 -4.71 9.72
CA LEU A 117 -5.22 -3.96 10.71
C LEU A 117 -4.88 -4.39 12.14
N ARG A 118 -4.72 -5.69 12.39
CA ARG A 118 -4.23 -6.20 13.69
C ARG A 118 -2.86 -5.64 14.04
N ARG A 119 -1.91 -5.71 13.10
CA ARG A 119 -0.56 -5.16 13.29
C ARG A 119 -0.61 -3.67 13.63
N LEU A 120 -1.34 -2.88 12.85
CA LEU A 120 -1.46 -1.43 13.06
C LEU A 120 -1.94 -1.11 14.47
N ILE A 121 -2.95 -1.83 14.95
CA ILE A 121 -3.47 -1.66 16.30
C ILE A 121 -2.44 -2.00 17.37
N HIS A 122 -1.73 -3.13 17.23
CA HIS A 122 -0.64 -3.49 18.16
C HIS A 122 0.48 -2.44 18.15
N GLU A 123 0.77 -1.83 16.99
CA GLU A 123 1.71 -0.72 16.84
C GLU A 123 1.18 0.61 17.42
N GLY A 124 -0.10 0.65 17.83
CA GLY A 124 -0.71 1.81 18.47
C GLY A 124 -1.43 2.77 17.55
N CYS A 125 -1.76 2.35 16.33
CA CYS A 125 -2.52 3.14 15.38
C CYS A 125 -3.97 3.31 15.86
N GLU A 126 -4.48 4.53 15.81
CA GLU A 126 -5.91 4.83 16.00
C GLU A 126 -6.69 4.45 14.73
N ILE A 127 -7.74 3.66 14.83
CA ILE A 127 -8.58 3.31 13.68
C ILE A 127 -9.96 3.93 13.81
N ARG A 128 -10.34 4.77 12.84
CA ARG A 128 -11.65 5.42 12.73
C ARG A 128 -12.41 4.87 11.54
N ILE A 129 -13.66 4.45 11.73
CA ILE A 129 -14.47 3.84 10.65
C ILE A 129 -15.83 4.51 10.59
N LEU A 130 -16.15 5.10 9.44
CA LEU A 130 -17.47 5.56 9.04
C LEU A 130 -18.12 4.52 8.13
N LEU A 131 -19.27 4.02 8.56
CA LEU A 131 -20.10 3.06 7.84
C LEU A 131 -21.50 3.62 7.62
N VAL A 132 -22.20 3.17 6.58
CA VAL A 132 -23.61 3.55 6.40
C VAL A 132 -24.47 2.77 7.39
N ASP A 133 -25.35 3.49 8.11
CA ASP A 133 -26.30 2.90 9.04
C ASP A 133 -27.24 1.93 8.31
N PRO A 134 -27.31 0.64 8.66
CA PRO A 134 -28.19 -0.30 7.99
C PRO A 134 -29.68 0.04 8.14
N ALA A 135 -30.06 0.78 9.18
CA ALA A 135 -31.44 1.18 9.42
C ALA A 135 -31.87 2.39 8.58
N CYS A 136 -30.95 3.12 7.94
CA CYS A 136 -31.29 4.32 7.20
C CYS A 136 -31.88 4.02 5.81
N ALA A 137 -32.70 4.94 5.29
CA ALA A 137 -33.31 4.77 3.97
C ALA A 137 -32.27 4.62 2.85
N ALA A 138 -31.14 5.33 2.94
CA ALA A 138 -30.08 5.27 1.94
C ALA A 138 -29.50 3.85 1.78
N ALA A 139 -29.40 3.07 2.86
CA ALA A 139 -28.86 1.70 2.85
C ALA A 139 -29.61 0.79 1.86
N ARG A 140 -30.92 0.99 1.72
CA ARG A 140 -31.78 0.22 0.79
C ARG A 140 -31.49 0.50 -0.68
N HIS A 141 -30.87 1.64 -0.98
CA HIS A 141 -30.59 2.06 -2.36
C HIS A 141 -29.12 1.85 -2.78
N LEU A 142 -28.19 1.66 -1.82
CA LEU A 142 -26.75 1.53 -2.06
C LEU A 142 -26.37 0.41 -3.05
N TYR A 143 -27.15 -0.68 -3.04
CA TYR A 143 -26.93 -1.88 -3.84
C TYR A 143 -28.09 -2.19 -4.77
N ALA A 144 -28.92 -1.17 -5.08
CA ALA A 144 -30.18 -1.35 -5.81
C ALA A 144 -30.97 -2.53 -5.21
N ASP A 145 -31.25 -3.56 -6.00
CA ASP A 145 -32.07 -4.70 -5.60
C ASP A 145 -31.34 -5.71 -4.68
N ASN A 146 -30.06 -5.49 -4.34
CA ASN A 146 -29.24 -6.44 -3.60
C ASN A 146 -28.92 -6.00 -2.16
N TYR A 147 -29.96 -5.60 -1.41
CA TYR A 147 -29.85 -5.27 0.01
C TYR A 147 -29.25 -6.42 0.84
N ALA A 148 -29.58 -7.67 0.50
CA ALA A 148 -29.01 -8.86 1.17
C ALA A 148 -27.47 -8.91 1.08
N ARG A 149 -26.86 -8.47 -0.03
CA ARG A 149 -25.41 -8.37 -0.16
C ARG A 149 -24.83 -7.25 0.69
N PHE A 150 -25.49 -6.10 0.76
CA PHE A 150 -25.09 -5.02 1.67
C PHE A 150 -25.06 -5.53 3.11
N HIS A 151 -26.16 -6.13 3.55
CA HIS A 151 -26.33 -6.65 4.90
C HIS A 151 -25.26 -7.68 5.25
N ARG A 152 -25.06 -8.70 4.39
CA ARG A 152 -24.01 -9.71 4.59
C ARG A 152 -22.60 -9.11 4.69
N ASN A 153 -22.27 -8.17 3.82
CA ASN A 153 -20.97 -7.51 3.83
C ASN A 153 -20.75 -6.69 5.11
N LEU A 154 -21.78 -5.98 5.56
CA LEU A 154 -21.74 -5.18 6.77
C LEU A 154 -21.67 -6.08 8.02
N PHE A 155 -22.39 -7.20 8.02
CA PHE A 155 -22.31 -8.22 9.08
C PHE A 155 -20.91 -8.83 9.22
N GLN A 156 -20.28 -9.20 8.10
CA GLN A 156 -18.89 -9.67 8.09
C GLN A 156 -17.93 -8.62 8.66
N THR A 157 -18.14 -7.36 8.29
CA THR A 157 -17.34 -6.24 8.80
C THR A 157 -17.54 -6.06 10.30
N ALA A 158 -18.79 -5.99 10.77
CA ALA A 158 -19.09 -5.81 12.18
C ALA A 158 -18.56 -6.96 13.05
N THR A 159 -18.63 -8.20 12.54
CA THR A 159 -18.08 -9.39 13.21
C THR A 159 -16.57 -9.26 13.39
N PHE A 160 -15.85 -8.91 12.32
CA PHE A 160 -14.40 -8.72 12.41
C PHE A 160 -14.01 -7.57 13.33
N LEU A 161 -14.72 -6.43 13.26
CA LEU A 161 -14.43 -5.28 14.11
C LEU A 161 -14.66 -5.60 15.60
N ARG A 162 -15.64 -6.46 15.90
CA ARG A 162 -15.82 -6.99 17.26
C ARG A 162 -14.62 -7.82 17.70
N GLU A 163 -14.19 -8.81 16.90
CA GLU A 163 -13.02 -9.64 17.20
C GLU A 163 -11.75 -8.80 17.42
N LEU A 164 -11.58 -7.76 16.59
CA LEU A 164 -10.46 -6.85 16.69
C LEU A 164 -10.50 -6.04 17.98
N ASN A 165 -11.67 -5.52 18.34
CA ASN A 165 -11.88 -4.77 19.57
C ASN A 165 -11.70 -5.64 20.82
N ASP A 166 -12.17 -6.88 20.79
CA ASP A 166 -12.00 -7.83 21.90
C ASP A 166 -10.52 -8.15 22.15
N THR A 167 -9.74 -8.30 21.08
CA THR A 167 -8.28 -8.51 21.16
C THR A 167 -7.57 -7.32 21.81
N VAL A 168 -7.92 -6.10 21.39
CA VAL A 168 -7.36 -4.84 21.94
C VAL A 168 -7.63 -4.70 23.44
N ASN A 169 -8.87 -5.00 23.83
CA ASN A 169 -9.30 -4.88 25.22
C ASN A 169 -8.61 -5.91 26.12
N ALA A 170 -8.38 -7.12 25.61
CA ALA A 170 -7.65 -8.18 26.33
C ALA A 170 -6.19 -7.79 26.61
N ASP A 171 -5.53 -7.12 25.67
CA ASP A 171 -4.12 -6.69 25.79
C ASP A 171 -3.93 -5.43 26.65
N GLY A 172 -5.02 -4.79 27.11
CA GLY A 172 -4.96 -3.58 27.94
C GLY A 172 -4.37 -2.35 27.24
N SER A 173 -4.20 -2.41 25.92
CA SER A 173 -3.55 -1.36 25.12
C SER A 173 -4.34 -0.05 25.06
N GLY A 174 -5.65 -0.09 25.38
CA GLY A 174 -6.52 1.08 25.50
C GLY A 174 -6.75 1.87 24.20
N ARG A 175 -6.21 1.41 23.06
CA ARG A 175 -6.28 2.10 21.77
C ARG A 175 -7.39 1.51 20.91
N ALA A 176 -8.49 2.25 20.81
CA ALA A 176 -9.75 1.73 20.31
C ALA A 176 -9.93 1.88 18.80
N VAL A 177 -10.50 0.83 18.19
CA VAL A 177 -11.24 0.96 16.94
C VAL A 177 -12.51 1.72 17.24
N THR A 178 -12.68 2.90 16.64
CA THR A 178 -13.89 3.70 16.80
C THR A 178 -14.75 3.60 15.55
N ILE A 179 -16.03 3.27 15.73
CA ILE A 179 -16.99 3.17 14.64
C ILE A 179 -18.03 4.26 14.82
N ARG A 180 -18.39 4.92 13.72
CA ARG A 180 -19.58 5.79 13.66
C ARG A 180 -20.40 5.48 12.41
N LEU A 181 -21.70 5.71 12.50
CA LEU A 181 -22.66 5.46 11.43
C LEU A 181 -23.15 6.75 10.80
N ILE A 182 -23.20 6.79 9.48
CA ILE A 182 -23.79 7.89 8.69
C ILE A 182 -25.13 7.47 8.10
N LYS A 183 -26.06 8.43 7.98
CA LYS A 183 -27.45 8.18 7.53
C LYS A 183 -27.71 8.55 6.06
N HIS A 184 -26.64 8.70 5.28
CA HIS A 184 -26.67 9.04 3.85
C HIS A 184 -25.67 8.17 3.06
N ASP A 185 -25.85 8.06 1.73
CA ASP A 185 -24.89 7.38 0.85
C ASP A 185 -23.69 8.31 0.59
N PRO A 186 -22.46 7.92 0.98
CA PRO A 186 -21.32 8.77 0.71
C PRO A 186 -20.99 8.74 -0.80
N PRO A 187 -20.78 9.91 -1.43
CA PRO A 187 -20.50 10.00 -2.88
C PRO A 187 -19.14 9.40 -3.26
N PHE A 188 -18.31 9.06 -2.27
CA PHE A 188 -17.05 8.37 -2.42
C PHE A 188 -16.76 7.48 -1.19
N SER A 189 -15.88 6.51 -1.36
CA SER A 189 -15.19 5.86 -0.26
C SER A 189 -13.81 6.48 -0.10
N LEU A 190 -13.30 6.55 1.12
CA LEU A 190 -12.05 7.22 1.43
C LEU A 190 -11.27 6.39 2.44
N LEU A 191 -9.97 6.27 2.19
CA LEU A 191 -9.00 5.67 3.09
C LEU A 191 -7.94 6.73 3.37
N TYR A 192 -7.92 7.22 4.59
CA TYR A 192 -6.99 8.23 5.06
C TYR A 192 -5.94 7.60 5.93
N VAL A 193 -4.68 7.75 5.52
CA VAL A 193 -3.52 7.21 6.21
C VAL A 193 -2.68 8.36 6.72
N GLU A 194 -2.75 8.59 8.02
CA GLU A 194 -1.98 9.61 8.73
C GLU A 194 -0.69 9.01 9.28
N LYS A 195 0.44 9.65 8.96
CA LYS A 195 1.76 9.25 9.44
C LYS A 195 2.31 10.29 10.41
N ALA A 196 3.28 9.88 11.22
CA ALA A 196 3.95 10.80 12.16
C ALA A 196 4.58 12.01 11.44
N ASP A 197 5.06 11.79 10.21
CA ASP A 197 5.45 12.84 9.29
C ASP A 197 4.27 13.10 8.33
N ASP A 198 3.57 14.21 8.57
CA ASP A 198 2.36 14.58 7.85
C ASP A 198 2.58 14.77 6.33
N THR A 199 3.82 15.05 5.91
CA THR A 199 4.15 15.16 4.47
C THR A 199 4.05 13.82 3.75
N ARG A 200 4.09 12.71 4.49
CA ARG A 200 3.93 11.33 4.00
C ARG A 200 2.51 10.79 4.17
N SER A 201 1.60 11.57 4.75
CA SER A 201 0.18 11.22 4.84
C SER A 201 -0.44 11.18 3.44
N LEU A 202 -1.42 10.29 3.26
CA LEU A 202 -2.09 10.13 1.97
C LEU A 202 -3.56 9.79 2.11
N LEU A 203 -4.33 10.10 1.08
CA LEU A 203 -5.72 9.73 0.91
C LEU A 203 -5.87 8.88 -0.35
N ASP A 204 -6.55 7.74 -0.22
CA ASP A 204 -7.09 7.00 -1.37
C ASP A 204 -8.58 7.24 -1.44
N VAL A 205 -9.04 7.90 -2.51
CA VAL A 205 -10.44 8.26 -2.72
C VAL A 205 -11.00 7.46 -3.88
N GLN A 206 -12.02 6.65 -3.61
CA GLN A 206 -12.73 5.89 -4.62
C GLN A 206 -14.11 6.51 -4.86
N LEU A 207 -14.35 7.09 -6.04
CA LEU A 207 -15.67 7.64 -6.34
C LEU A 207 -16.73 6.54 -6.45
N THR A 208 -17.89 6.82 -5.89
CA THR A 208 -19.05 5.93 -5.94
C THR A 208 -19.82 6.18 -7.23
N LEU A 209 -19.48 5.43 -8.29
CA LEU A 209 -20.19 5.54 -9.58
C LEU A 209 -21.45 4.68 -9.58
N THR A 210 -22.53 5.18 -10.18
CA THR A 210 -23.86 4.52 -10.27
C THR A 210 -23.79 3.12 -10.86
N ARG A 211 -22.83 2.87 -11.77
CA ARG A 211 -22.43 1.53 -12.19
C ARG A 211 -21.11 1.18 -11.54
N THR A 212 -21.19 0.54 -10.37
CA THR A 212 -19.99 0.02 -9.71
C THR A 212 -19.32 -0.99 -10.64
N LEU A 213 -18.13 -0.66 -11.14
CA LEU A 213 -17.24 -1.68 -11.70
C LEU A 213 -16.98 -2.69 -10.57
N VAL A 214 -17.51 -3.91 -10.72
CA VAL A 214 -17.26 -5.00 -9.77
C VAL A 214 -15.90 -5.58 -10.12
N GLY A 215 -14.97 -5.61 -9.15
CA GLY A 215 -13.66 -6.23 -9.30
C GLY A 215 -12.47 -5.31 -9.02
N ARG A 216 -11.28 -5.83 -9.31
CA ARG A 216 -9.96 -5.24 -8.96
C ARG A 216 -9.56 -4.01 -9.78
N GLY A 217 -10.34 -3.69 -10.82
CA GLY A 217 -10.10 -2.56 -11.73
C GLY A 217 -10.72 -1.24 -11.29
N ARG A 218 -10.97 -1.04 -9.99
CA ARG A 218 -11.57 0.19 -9.49
C ARG A 218 -10.53 1.31 -9.45
N PRO A 219 -10.76 2.43 -10.16
CA PRO A 219 -9.89 3.58 -10.06
C PRO A 219 -10.02 4.19 -8.66
N VAL A 220 -8.88 4.52 -8.09
CA VAL A 220 -8.76 5.32 -6.87
C VAL A 220 -7.90 6.54 -7.17
N PHE A 221 -8.30 7.68 -6.63
CA PHE A 221 -7.49 8.89 -6.64
C PHE A 221 -6.57 8.84 -5.43
N ARG A 222 -5.27 8.82 -5.67
CA ARG A 222 -4.29 8.88 -4.59
C ARG A 222 -3.78 10.29 -4.43
N LEU A 223 -4.04 10.88 -3.28
CA LEU A 223 -3.72 12.25 -2.97
C LEU A 223 -2.64 12.27 -1.89
N ALA A 224 -1.43 12.72 -2.24
CA ALA A 224 -0.46 13.17 -1.25
C ALA A 224 -0.82 14.58 -0.77
N ARG A 225 -0.21 15.01 0.33
CA ARG A 225 -0.45 16.32 0.92
C ARG A 225 -0.26 17.51 -0.02
N VAL A 226 0.64 17.39 -1.00
CA VAL A 226 0.89 18.44 -2.01
C VAL A 226 -0.22 18.57 -3.05
N ASN A 227 -1.17 17.63 -3.09
CA ASN A 227 -2.28 17.68 -4.04
C ASN A 227 -3.35 18.68 -3.58
N PRO A 228 -3.85 19.58 -4.45
CA PRO A 228 -4.81 20.61 -4.07
C PRO A 228 -6.16 20.06 -3.57
N TRP A 229 -6.51 18.81 -3.89
CA TRP A 229 -7.74 18.17 -3.42
C TRP A 229 -7.61 17.50 -2.07
N TYR A 230 -6.38 17.35 -1.54
CA TYR A 230 -6.13 16.61 -0.31
C TYR A 230 -6.93 17.19 0.86
N ASP A 231 -6.80 18.50 1.10
CA ASP A 231 -7.43 19.14 2.25
C ASP A 231 -8.96 19.10 2.17
N ALA A 232 -9.53 19.21 0.96
CA ALA A 232 -10.98 19.14 0.76
C ALA A 232 -11.56 17.77 1.18
N PHE A 233 -10.92 16.67 0.75
CA PHE A 233 -11.37 15.32 1.12
C PHE A 233 -11.10 14.99 2.60
N ARG A 234 -9.99 15.48 3.16
CA ARG A 234 -9.72 15.34 4.60
C ARG A 234 -10.78 16.06 5.42
N GLU A 235 -11.05 17.32 5.10
CA GLU A 235 -12.03 18.15 5.82
C GLU A 235 -13.42 17.54 5.74
N GLU A 236 -13.85 17.07 4.57
CA GLU A 236 -15.13 16.38 4.40
C GLU A 236 -15.24 15.14 5.31
N PHE A 237 -14.16 14.36 5.43
CA PHE A 237 -14.12 13.25 6.38
C PHE A 237 -14.25 13.73 7.84
N ASP A 238 -13.49 14.76 8.23
CA ASP A 238 -13.47 15.27 9.61
C ASP A 238 -14.81 15.90 10.02
N VAL A 239 -15.45 16.64 9.11
CA VAL A 239 -16.80 17.19 9.30
C VAL A 239 -17.82 16.07 9.43
N THR A 240 -17.79 15.10 8.52
CA THR A 240 -18.70 13.94 8.57
C THR A 240 -18.53 13.18 9.88
N TRP A 241 -17.28 12.93 10.28
CA TRP A 241 -16.95 12.23 11.51
C TRP A 241 -17.48 12.95 12.75
N SER A 242 -17.26 14.26 12.85
CA SER A 242 -17.57 15.04 14.05
C SER A 242 -19.04 15.45 14.16
N GLN A 243 -19.71 15.75 13.04
CA GLN A 243 -21.04 16.39 13.04
C GLN A 243 -22.16 15.49 12.52
N HIS A 244 -21.87 14.54 11.65
CA HIS A 244 -22.90 13.78 10.91
C HIS A 244 -22.93 12.28 11.22
N ALA A 245 -22.02 11.81 12.06
CA ALA A 245 -21.86 10.39 12.36
C ALA A 245 -22.20 10.06 13.82
N GLU A 246 -23.00 9.02 14.00
CA GLU A 246 -23.45 8.53 15.31
C GLU A 246 -22.48 7.46 15.83
N PRO A 247 -21.88 7.60 17.03
CA PRO A 247 -20.97 6.59 17.57
C PRO A 247 -21.71 5.28 17.85
N VAL A 248 -21.05 4.16 17.54
CA VAL A 248 -21.59 2.83 17.77
C VAL A 248 -20.48 1.86 18.16
N THR A 249 -20.78 0.92 19.04
CA THR A 249 -19.92 -0.23 19.32
C THR A 249 -20.11 -1.32 18.26
N PRO A 250 -19.13 -2.22 18.06
CA PRO A 250 -19.33 -3.37 17.17
C PRO A 250 -20.55 -4.23 17.56
N ALA A 251 -20.85 -4.36 18.86
CA ALA A 251 -21.99 -5.13 19.35
C ALA A 251 -23.34 -4.47 18.99
N GLU A 252 -23.46 -3.15 19.17
CA GLU A 252 -24.64 -2.39 18.78
C GLU A 252 -24.86 -2.41 17.26
N LEU A 253 -23.79 -2.35 16.46
CA LEU A 253 -23.89 -2.48 15.01
C LEU A 253 -24.44 -3.86 14.60
N LEU A 254 -23.97 -4.93 15.23
CA LEU A 254 -24.51 -6.29 15.01
C LEU A 254 -25.98 -6.40 15.44
N ALA A 255 -26.37 -5.78 16.55
CA ALA A 255 -27.75 -5.76 17.02
C ALA A 255 -28.68 -5.07 15.99
N ARG A 256 -28.30 -3.88 15.52
CA ARG A 256 -29.04 -3.16 14.46
C ARG A 256 -29.18 -3.98 13.19
N LEU A 257 -28.12 -4.69 12.78
CA LEU A 257 -28.18 -5.56 11.61
C LEU A 257 -29.24 -6.65 11.78
N ASN A 258 -29.32 -7.30 12.94
CA ASN A 258 -30.31 -8.36 13.19
C ASN A 258 -31.75 -7.84 13.18
N GLU A 259 -31.98 -6.57 13.50
CA GLU A 259 -33.32 -5.93 13.46
C GLU A 259 -33.78 -5.56 12.04
N THR A 260 -32.86 -5.52 11.07
CA THR A 260 -33.15 -5.12 9.68
C THR A 260 -33.42 -6.28 8.71
N ILE A 261 -33.47 -7.52 9.21
CA ILE A 261 -33.86 -8.73 8.47
C ILE A 261 -35.36 -8.96 8.66
#